data_AF-A0A2V7H479-F1
#
_entry.id   AF-A0A2V7H479-F1
#
_cell.length_a   1.000
_cell.length_b   1.000
_cell.length_c   1.000
_cell.angle_alpha   90.00
_cell.angle_beta   90.00
_cell.angle_gamma   90.00
#
_symmetry.space_group_name_H-M   'P 1'
#
loop_
_entity.id
_entity.type
_entity.pdbx_description
1 polymer ?
#
loop_
_entity_poly.entity_id
_entity_poly.type
_entity_poly.pdbx_seq_one_letter_code
_entity_poly.pdbx_strand_id
1 'polypeptide(L)'
;MKPARLTLLTFVLLPLTGSAADLRVAYTVQEKPFKTTAVTGTNLTFQLYSDSTCTTTSGAPIVVPVDNLDLIERLKRGIPKGGTKVPATDRLVEVLTGVSLGSALYLKVTGTGVTPEGPACQFQEPSTGGGGGFTCLSEVGTDLLVTGCNLNVRSGSGSTGGAVNGKGNLIIGYNEGSGTRTGSHNVIVGPNHSWTSFAGIVAGSQNTISAAFASVTGGYRNTASGYGSSVSGGQGNEASGYFSSVSGGRRSVASGYAASVSGGYENQATGNSASVSGGGLNYATDSYTVVSGGKNNYAQYRGASISGGAFNHAQDLHASVSGGIGNYATSRYASVSGGNRNRASGRYSSVSGGYMNTASAKATSVTGGSNNSATANYASVGGGNAVTNANASTWHAGRDAGFPTATEY
;
A
#
# COMPACT_ATOMS: atom_id res chain seq x y z
N MET A 1 -9.90 64.62 14.41
CA MET A 1 -11.05 64.74 13.48
C MET A 1 -10.91 63.69 12.38
N LYS A 2 -12.02 62.97 12.10
CA LYS A 2 -12.27 61.95 11.05
C LYS A 2 -11.67 60.53 11.25
N PRO A 3 -12.39 59.45 10.84
CA PRO A 3 -13.47 58.85 11.66
C PRO A 3 -13.40 57.31 11.79
N ALA A 4 -14.20 56.78 12.72
CA ALA A 4 -14.44 55.37 12.96
C ALA A 4 -15.11 54.64 11.79
N ARG A 5 -14.71 53.39 11.53
CA ARG A 5 -15.47 52.43 10.71
C ARG A 5 -16.00 51.31 11.60
N LEU A 6 -17.32 51.32 11.71
CA LEU A 6 -18.21 50.35 12.32
C LEU A 6 -18.34 49.17 11.34
N THR A 7 -17.90 47.97 11.72
CA THR A 7 -18.10 46.76 10.90
C THR A 7 -19.29 45.97 11.42
N LEU A 8 -20.30 45.91 10.57
CA LEU A 8 -21.62 45.33 10.75
C LEU A 8 -21.54 43.79 10.90
N LEU A 9 -22.14 43.26 11.97
CA LEU A 9 -22.28 41.83 12.25
C LEU A 9 -23.50 41.28 11.51
N THR A 10 -23.29 40.53 10.42
CA THR A 10 -24.37 39.86 9.68
C THR A 10 -24.65 38.48 10.29
N PHE A 11 -25.73 38.38 11.08
CA PHE A 11 -26.33 37.10 11.47
C PHE A 11 -27.05 36.51 10.26
N VAL A 12 -26.51 35.42 9.69
CA VAL A 12 -27.23 34.57 8.74
C VAL A 12 -28.11 33.63 9.56
N LEU A 13 -29.41 33.91 9.63
CA LEU A 13 -30.41 32.91 10.02
C LEU A 13 -30.52 31.88 8.89
N LEU A 14 -29.98 30.68 9.09
CA LEU A 14 -30.39 29.53 8.30
C LEU A 14 -31.78 29.08 8.76
N PRO A 15 -32.72 28.76 7.85
CA PRO A 15 -33.93 28.07 8.21
C PRO A 15 -33.56 26.63 8.62
N LEU A 16 -33.92 26.25 9.85
CA LEU A 16 -33.98 24.85 10.29
C LEU A 16 -35.09 24.16 9.50
N THR A 17 -34.77 23.65 8.31
CA THR A 17 -35.61 22.67 7.63
C THR A 17 -35.43 21.35 8.40
N GLY A 18 -36.46 20.95 9.15
CA GLY A 18 -36.52 19.61 9.74
C GLY A 18 -36.32 18.57 8.63
N SER A 19 -35.32 17.71 8.78
CA SER A 19 -35.05 16.64 7.81
C SER A 19 -36.25 15.70 7.81
N ALA A 20 -36.94 15.63 6.68
CA ALA A 20 -37.90 14.57 6.44
C ALA A 20 -37.13 13.25 6.30
N ALA A 21 -37.56 12.20 6.99
CA ALA A 21 -36.91 10.90 6.96
C ALA A 21 -37.87 9.84 6.40
N ASP A 22 -37.29 8.81 5.78
CA ASP A 22 -38.02 7.61 5.38
C ASP A 22 -38.13 6.69 6.60
N LEU A 23 -39.35 6.29 6.95
CA LEU A 23 -39.64 5.46 8.12
C LEU A 23 -40.25 4.13 7.68
N ARG A 24 -39.52 3.04 7.89
CA ARG A 24 -40.07 1.69 7.73
C ARG A 24 -40.99 1.37 8.91
N VAL A 25 -42.25 1.10 8.60
CA VAL A 25 -43.30 0.77 9.58
C VAL A 25 -43.79 -0.67 9.40
N ALA A 26 -44.33 -1.26 10.46
CA ALA A 26 -44.91 -2.59 10.45
C ALA A 26 -46.25 -2.62 11.22
N TYR A 27 -47.23 -3.31 10.67
CA TYR A 27 -48.57 -3.46 11.26
C TYR A 27 -49.06 -4.90 11.16
N THR A 28 -49.45 -5.50 12.28
CA THR A 28 -49.94 -6.87 12.35
C THR A 28 -51.47 -6.94 12.22
N VAL A 29 -51.93 -7.77 11.28
CA VAL A 29 -53.34 -8.00 10.98
C VAL A 29 -53.68 -9.49 11.06
N GLN A 30 -54.95 -9.79 11.31
CA GLN A 30 -55.44 -11.17 11.25
C GLN A 30 -55.43 -11.66 9.79
N GLU A 31 -54.80 -12.82 9.55
CA GLU A 31 -54.62 -13.40 8.20
C GLU A 31 -55.97 -13.62 7.51
N LYS A 32 -56.96 -14.18 8.22
CA LYS A 32 -58.22 -14.62 7.60
C LYS A 32 -59.04 -13.44 7.04
N PRO A 33 -59.38 -12.38 7.81
CA PRO A 33 -60.05 -11.20 7.26
C PRO A 33 -59.29 -10.57 6.10
N PHE A 34 -57.98 -10.41 6.24
CA PHE A 34 -57.14 -9.76 5.23
C PHE A 34 -57.16 -10.54 3.91
N LYS A 35 -56.91 -11.85 3.95
CA LYS A 35 -56.90 -12.71 2.76
C LYS A 35 -58.26 -12.86 2.08
N THR A 36 -59.36 -12.85 2.84
CA THR A 36 -60.70 -13.10 2.26
C THR A 36 -61.40 -11.86 1.75
N THR A 37 -61.00 -10.66 2.20
CA THR A 37 -61.74 -9.43 1.91
C THR A 37 -60.89 -8.28 1.37
N ALA A 38 -59.56 -8.32 1.51
CA ALA A 38 -58.70 -7.37 0.78
C ALA A 38 -58.72 -7.74 -0.71
N VAL A 39 -59.13 -6.79 -1.56
CA VAL A 39 -59.23 -6.95 -3.01
C VAL A 39 -58.16 -6.10 -3.67
N THR A 40 -57.44 -6.65 -4.64
CA THR A 40 -56.50 -5.93 -5.52
C THR A 40 -57.13 -4.63 -6.03
N GLY A 41 -56.39 -3.52 -5.97
CA GLY A 41 -56.85 -2.18 -6.31
C GLY A 41 -57.55 -1.40 -5.17
N THR A 42 -57.71 -1.98 -3.97
CA THR A 42 -58.18 -1.23 -2.79
C THR A 42 -57.03 -0.57 -2.04
N ASN A 43 -57.31 0.58 -1.44
CA ASN A 43 -56.32 1.40 -0.76
C ASN A 43 -56.30 1.14 0.75
N LEU A 44 -55.09 1.01 1.30
CA LEU A 44 -54.84 1.05 2.73
C LEU A 44 -54.34 2.44 3.12
N THR A 45 -54.80 2.94 4.26
CA THR A 45 -54.38 4.22 4.81
C THR A 45 -53.50 3.99 6.03
N PHE A 46 -52.27 4.48 5.98
CA PHE A 46 -51.28 4.45 7.04
C PHE A 46 -51.26 5.82 7.72
N GLN A 47 -51.65 5.87 9.00
CA GLN A 47 -51.61 7.10 9.80
C GLN A 47 -50.73 6.91 11.03
N LEU A 48 -49.76 7.81 11.19
CA LEU A 48 -48.87 7.87 12.34
C LEU A 48 -49.46 8.76 13.45
N TYR A 49 -49.14 8.41 14.69
CA TYR A 49 -49.57 9.09 15.92
C TYR A 49 -48.42 9.17 16.91
N SER A 50 -48.45 10.20 17.77
CA SER A 50 -47.46 10.40 18.84
C SER A 50 -47.87 9.78 20.19
N ASP A 51 -49.07 9.20 20.27
CA ASP A 51 -49.62 8.57 21.46
C ASP A 51 -50.17 7.16 21.21
N SER A 52 -50.17 6.33 22.25
CA SER A 52 -50.62 4.94 22.18
C SER A 52 -52.13 4.75 22.00
N THR A 53 -52.92 5.84 22.09
CA THR A 53 -54.37 5.81 21.88
C THR A 53 -54.77 6.24 20.47
N CYS A 54 -53.79 6.62 19.63
CA CYS A 54 -54.00 7.12 18.27
C CYS A 54 -54.96 8.31 18.21
N THR A 55 -54.70 9.33 19.04
CA THR A 55 -55.52 10.55 19.13
C THR A 55 -54.83 11.77 18.55
N THR A 56 -53.51 11.86 18.69
CA THR A 56 -52.66 12.96 18.23
C THR A 56 -51.90 12.52 16.99
N THR A 57 -52.30 13.00 15.83
CA THR A 57 -51.68 12.64 14.55
C THR A 57 -50.26 13.22 14.42
N SER A 58 -49.36 12.43 13.84
CA SER A 58 -47.98 12.81 13.55
C SER A 58 -47.75 12.73 12.04
N GLY A 59 -48.04 13.82 11.32
CA GLY A 59 -47.95 13.87 9.85
C GLY A 59 -49.26 13.50 9.14
N ALA A 60 -49.26 13.65 7.81
CA ALA A 60 -50.41 13.35 6.95
C ALA A 60 -50.58 11.84 6.74
N PRO A 61 -51.82 11.36 6.53
CA PRO A 61 -52.06 9.95 6.19
C PRO A 61 -51.47 9.63 4.81
N ILE A 62 -50.83 8.46 4.70
CA ILE A 62 -50.27 7.95 3.46
C ILE A 62 -51.16 6.82 2.95
N VAL A 63 -51.57 6.93 1.69
CA VAL A 63 -52.50 5.97 1.07
C VAL A 63 -51.71 5.09 0.11
N VAL A 64 -51.70 3.79 0.38
CA VAL A 64 -50.96 2.79 -0.40
C VAL A 64 -51.93 1.73 -0.90
N PRO A 65 -52.02 1.50 -2.23
CA PRO A 65 -52.77 0.37 -2.77
C PRO A 65 -52.26 -0.95 -2.19
N VAL A 66 -53.13 -1.88 -1.85
CA VAL A 66 -52.73 -3.15 -1.21
C VAL A 66 -51.71 -3.95 -2.03
N ASP A 67 -51.73 -3.81 -3.36
CA ASP A 67 -50.81 -4.49 -4.28
C ASP A 67 -49.42 -3.84 -4.33
N ASN A 68 -49.28 -2.63 -3.77
CA ASN A 68 -48.04 -1.86 -3.75
C ASN A 68 -47.36 -1.88 -2.37
N LEU A 69 -47.83 -2.72 -1.44
CA LEU A 69 -47.14 -2.90 -0.16
C LEU A 69 -45.74 -3.48 -0.38
N ASP A 70 -44.74 -2.92 0.29
CA ASP A 70 -43.35 -3.38 0.19
C ASP A 70 -43.19 -4.87 0.54
N LEU A 71 -43.89 -5.32 1.59
CA LEU A 71 -43.86 -6.73 1.99
C LEU A 71 -45.09 -7.13 2.81
N ILE A 72 -45.61 -8.33 2.52
CA ILE A 72 -46.60 -9.03 3.34
C ILE A 72 -45.95 -10.32 3.84
N GLU A 73 -45.67 -10.39 5.14
CA GLU A 73 -45.05 -11.55 5.77
C GLU A 73 -46.06 -12.37 6.55
N ARG A 74 -45.98 -13.69 6.44
CA ARG A 74 -46.78 -14.60 7.27
C ARG A 74 -46.03 -14.99 8.54
N LEU A 75 -46.58 -14.66 9.70
CA LEU A 75 -45.97 -14.98 10.99
C LEU A 75 -46.40 -16.37 11.46
N LYS A 76 -45.49 -17.35 11.44
CA LYS A 76 -45.69 -18.65 12.09
C LYS A 76 -45.24 -18.58 13.55
N ARG A 77 -46.18 -18.58 14.49
CA ARG A 77 -45.86 -18.73 15.92
C ARG A 77 -45.85 -20.20 16.33
N GLY A 78 -44.79 -20.63 17.01
CA GLY A 78 -44.76 -21.94 17.66
C GLY A 78 -45.72 -21.95 18.85
N ILE A 79 -46.56 -22.98 18.96
CA ILE A 79 -47.48 -23.15 20.09
C ILE A 79 -46.84 -24.15 21.06
N PRO A 80 -46.39 -23.73 22.26
CA PRO A 80 -45.90 -24.64 23.29
C PRO A 80 -47.01 -25.62 23.70
N LYS A 81 -46.64 -26.82 24.14
CA LYS A 81 -47.62 -27.84 24.57
C LYS A 81 -48.50 -27.29 25.70
N GLY A 82 -49.83 -27.24 25.48
CA GLY A 82 -50.80 -26.65 26.41
C GLY A 82 -51.14 -25.17 26.16
N GLY A 83 -50.51 -24.53 25.17
CA GLY A 83 -50.82 -23.16 24.77
C GLY A 83 -52.17 -23.05 24.05
N THR A 84 -52.85 -21.91 24.25
CA THR A 84 -54.05 -21.55 23.50
C THR A 84 -53.71 -21.25 22.05
N LYS A 85 -54.57 -21.70 21.12
CA LYS A 85 -54.40 -21.45 19.70
C LYS A 85 -54.64 -19.96 19.41
N VAL A 86 -53.58 -19.24 19.08
CA VAL A 86 -53.63 -17.83 18.66
C VAL A 86 -54.06 -17.77 17.17
N PRO A 87 -54.78 -16.73 16.73
CA PRO A 87 -55.07 -16.52 15.31
C PRO A 87 -53.80 -16.48 14.45
N ALA A 88 -53.95 -16.83 13.19
CA ALA A 88 -52.87 -16.68 12.23
C ALA A 88 -52.75 -15.20 11.85
N THR A 89 -51.53 -14.68 11.89
CA THR A 89 -51.24 -13.25 11.75
C THR A 89 -50.36 -13.00 10.53
N ASP A 90 -50.71 -11.97 9.75
CA ASP A 90 -49.83 -11.41 8.72
C ASP A 90 -49.26 -10.07 9.21
N ARG A 91 -48.04 -9.76 8.78
CA ARG A 91 -47.36 -8.48 9.04
C ARG A 91 -47.26 -7.70 7.74
N LEU A 92 -47.93 -6.55 7.69
CA LEU A 92 -47.81 -5.57 6.62
C LEU A 92 -46.61 -4.68 6.90
N VAL A 93 -45.75 -4.47 5.92
CA VAL A 93 -44.56 -3.62 6.03
C VAL A 93 -44.58 -2.62 4.89
N GLU A 94 -44.25 -1.36 5.21
CA GLU A 94 -44.20 -0.27 4.24
C GLU A 94 -43.15 0.77 4.65
N VAL A 95 -42.55 1.48 3.69
CA VAL A 95 -41.70 2.65 3.93
C VAL A 95 -42.47 3.96 3.70
N LEU A 96 -42.71 4.70 4.78
CA LEU A 96 -43.36 6.01 4.74
C LEU A 96 -42.31 7.11 4.50
N THR A 97 -42.41 7.83 3.38
CA THR A 97 -41.50 8.94 3.06
C THR A 97 -42.03 10.26 3.61
N GLY A 98 -41.14 11.20 3.92
CA GLY A 98 -41.54 12.56 4.29
C GLY A 98 -41.95 12.75 5.76
N VAL A 99 -41.61 11.82 6.66
CA VAL A 99 -42.06 11.83 8.06
C VAL A 99 -41.11 12.62 8.95
N SER A 100 -41.66 13.49 9.80
CA SER A 100 -40.93 14.13 10.90
C SER A 100 -40.85 13.18 12.10
N LEU A 101 -39.65 12.75 12.48
CA LEU A 101 -39.47 11.76 13.55
C LEU A 101 -39.67 12.38 14.94
N GLY A 102 -40.44 11.69 15.80
CA GLY A 102 -40.61 11.96 17.23
C GLY A 102 -40.11 10.79 18.10
N SER A 103 -40.06 10.95 19.42
CA SER A 103 -39.47 9.98 20.36
C SER A 103 -40.24 8.66 20.52
N ALA A 104 -41.52 8.63 20.16
CA ALA A 104 -42.35 7.42 20.08
C ALA A 104 -43.38 7.59 18.97
N LEU A 105 -43.50 6.58 18.10
CA LEU A 105 -44.46 6.59 17.00
C LEU A 105 -45.38 5.37 17.11
N TYR A 106 -46.65 5.60 16.86
CA TYR A 106 -47.67 4.56 16.78
C TYR A 106 -48.32 4.61 15.40
N LEU A 107 -48.66 3.45 14.86
CA LEU A 107 -49.29 3.33 13.56
C LEU A 107 -50.69 2.74 13.71
N LYS A 108 -51.64 3.32 12.98
CA LYS A 108 -52.93 2.71 12.69
C LYS A 108 -53.09 2.57 11.19
N VAL A 109 -53.38 1.37 10.74
CA VAL A 109 -53.71 1.08 9.34
C VAL A 109 -55.21 0.83 9.22
N THR A 110 -55.85 1.45 8.24
CA THR A 110 -57.28 1.25 7.94
C THR A 110 -57.49 0.97 6.46
N GLY A 111 -58.42 0.09 6.15
CA GLY A 111 -58.76 -0.29 4.78
C GLY A 111 -59.52 -1.60 4.75
N THR A 112 -59.96 -2.01 3.56
CA THR A 112 -60.69 -3.27 3.39
C THR A 112 -59.82 -4.46 3.80
N GLY A 113 -60.35 -5.34 4.66
CA GLY A 113 -59.64 -6.51 5.17
C GLY A 113 -58.65 -6.25 6.30
N VAL A 114 -58.47 -5.00 6.75
CA VAL A 114 -57.58 -4.69 7.87
C VAL A 114 -58.33 -4.89 9.20
N THR A 115 -58.10 -6.04 9.83
CA THR A 115 -58.48 -6.29 11.23
C THR A 115 -57.20 -6.45 12.06
N PRO A 116 -56.90 -5.55 13.01
CA PRO A 116 -55.67 -5.63 13.78
C PRO A 116 -55.62 -6.91 14.63
N GLU A 117 -54.43 -7.49 14.73
CA GLU A 117 -54.12 -8.50 15.73
C GLU A 117 -53.46 -7.82 16.93
N GLY A 118 -54.25 -7.56 17.97
CA GLY A 118 -53.84 -6.76 19.14
C GLY A 118 -54.50 -5.38 19.17
N PRO A 119 -53.90 -4.37 19.84
CA PRO A 119 -54.44 -3.01 19.84
C PRO A 119 -54.43 -2.43 18.42
N ALA A 120 -55.45 -1.62 18.10
CA ALA A 120 -55.54 -0.95 16.79
C ALA A 120 -54.46 0.12 16.59
N CYS A 121 -53.91 0.65 17.69
CA CYS A 121 -52.78 1.56 17.69
C CYS A 121 -51.52 0.75 18.03
N GLN A 122 -50.73 0.40 17.04
CA GLN A 122 -49.58 -0.47 17.24
C GLN A 122 -48.32 0.36 17.38
N PHE A 123 -47.60 0.15 18.48
CA PHE A 123 -46.31 0.78 18.69
C PHE A 123 -45.39 0.42 17.52
N GLN A 124 -44.86 1.44 16.87
CA GLN A 124 -43.74 1.25 15.97
C GLN A 124 -42.54 1.24 16.90
N GLU A 125 -41.93 0.07 17.09
CA GLU A 125 -40.56 0.08 17.58
C GLU A 125 -39.83 1.10 16.72
N PRO A 126 -39.16 2.10 17.32
CA PRO A 126 -38.27 2.93 16.55
C PRO A 126 -37.40 1.89 15.87
N SER A 127 -37.59 1.75 14.55
CA SER A 127 -36.69 0.93 13.81
C SER A 127 -35.34 1.48 14.21
N THR A 128 -34.42 0.61 14.57
CA THR A 128 -33.00 0.95 14.58
C THR A 128 -32.59 1.27 13.13
N GLY A 129 -33.24 2.29 12.57
CA GLY A 129 -33.75 2.40 11.21
C GLY A 129 -34.43 3.75 10.97
N GLY A 130 -34.58 4.58 12.01
CA GLY A 130 -34.60 6.04 11.92
C GLY A 130 -33.29 6.65 12.44
N GLY A 131 -32.15 6.13 11.97
CA GLY A 131 -30.81 6.58 12.37
C GLY A 131 -29.70 5.62 11.96
N GLY A 132 -29.42 5.48 10.67
CA GLY A 132 -28.09 5.05 10.20
C GLY A 132 -27.66 3.60 10.45
N GLY A 133 -28.58 2.64 10.53
CA GLY A 133 -28.23 1.22 10.46
C GLY A 133 -27.80 0.87 9.04
N PHE A 134 -26.50 0.65 8.81
CA PHE A 134 -26.01 0.29 7.48
C PHE A 134 -26.60 -1.07 7.08
N THR A 135 -27.32 -1.13 5.96
CA THR A 135 -28.03 -2.32 5.45
C THR A 135 -27.15 -3.55 5.22
N CYS A 136 -25.84 -3.34 5.22
CA CYS A 136 -24.81 -4.33 4.99
C CYS A 136 -23.82 -4.48 6.14
N LEU A 137 -24.05 -3.85 7.29
CA LEU A 137 -23.30 -4.12 8.51
C LEU A 137 -24.13 -4.95 9.49
N SER A 138 -23.52 -6.00 10.03
CA SER A 138 -24.09 -6.80 11.11
C SER A 138 -22.99 -7.17 12.11
N GLU A 139 -23.39 -7.48 13.34
CA GLU A 139 -22.50 -7.96 14.39
C GLU A 139 -22.85 -9.41 14.71
N VAL A 140 -21.85 -10.29 14.79
CA VAL A 140 -22.02 -11.69 15.22
C VAL A 140 -20.95 -12.00 16.25
N GLY A 141 -21.35 -12.20 17.51
CA GLY A 141 -20.39 -12.37 18.61
C GLY A 141 -19.59 -11.09 18.83
N THR A 142 -18.28 -11.14 18.59
CA THR A 142 -17.36 -9.99 18.69
C THR A 142 -16.94 -9.44 17.34
N ASP A 143 -17.52 -9.95 16.24
CA ASP A 143 -17.10 -9.63 14.89
C ASP A 143 -18.08 -8.66 14.25
N LEU A 144 -17.54 -7.65 13.56
CA LEU A 144 -18.30 -6.75 12.70
C LEU A 144 -18.20 -7.25 11.24
N LEU A 145 -19.33 -7.62 10.65
CA LEU A 145 -19.41 -8.13 9.28
C LEU A 145 -19.91 -7.05 8.33
N VAL A 146 -19.26 -6.92 7.18
CA VAL A 146 -19.72 -6.12 6.04
C VAL A 146 -20.13 -7.07 4.92
N THR A 147 -21.43 -7.26 4.70
CA THR A 147 -21.98 -8.24 3.74
C THR A 147 -22.70 -7.52 2.60
N GLY A 148 -22.26 -7.75 1.35
CA GLY A 148 -22.88 -7.12 0.18
C GLY A 148 -22.54 -5.63 -0.01
N CYS A 149 -21.55 -5.10 0.73
CA CYS A 149 -21.05 -3.72 0.59
C CYS A 149 -19.52 -3.63 0.66
N ASN A 150 -18.98 -2.51 0.19
CA ASN A 150 -17.60 -2.11 0.42
C ASN A 150 -17.48 -1.21 1.66
N LEU A 151 -16.36 -1.31 2.39
CA LEU A 151 -15.99 -0.34 3.42
C LEU A 151 -15.16 0.79 2.81
N ASN A 152 -15.63 2.04 2.90
CA ASN A 152 -14.89 3.21 2.41
C ASN A 152 -14.51 4.14 3.57
N VAL A 153 -13.21 4.21 3.88
CA VAL A 153 -12.66 5.05 4.95
C VAL A 153 -12.10 6.33 4.34
N ARG A 154 -12.87 7.43 4.42
CA ARG A 154 -12.54 8.71 3.75
C ARG A 154 -11.98 9.72 4.73
N SER A 155 -10.99 10.50 4.29
CA SER A 155 -10.45 11.63 5.06
C SER A 155 -11.36 12.86 5.08
N GLY A 156 -12.30 12.95 4.15
CA GLY A 156 -13.16 14.13 3.95
C GLY A 156 -12.49 15.26 3.16
N SER A 157 -11.29 15.08 2.61
CA SER A 157 -10.55 16.12 1.88
C SER A 157 -10.99 16.33 0.42
N GLY A 158 -12.04 15.61 -0.03
CA GLY A 158 -12.58 15.71 -1.39
C GLY A 158 -11.93 14.78 -2.43
N SER A 159 -10.68 14.36 -2.24
CA SER A 159 -9.99 13.40 -3.13
C SER A 159 -8.91 12.58 -2.40
N THR A 160 -8.48 11.46 -2.98
CA THR A 160 -7.44 10.59 -2.37
C THR A 160 -6.11 11.32 -2.14
N GLY A 161 -5.72 12.20 -3.08
CA GLY A 161 -4.52 13.03 -3.00
C GLY A 161 -4.76 14.45 -2.49
N GLY A 162 -5.91 14.71 -1.86
CA GLY A 162 -6.21 16.00 -1.24
C GLY A 162 -5.32 16.29 -0.03
N ALA A 163 -5.50 17.45 0.60
CA ALA A 163 -4.74 17.83 1.79
C ALA A 163 -4.83 16.76 2.88
N VAL A 164 -3.68 16.26 3.34
CA VAL A 164 -3.61 15.25 4.40
C VAL A 164 -4.03 15.87 5.74
N ASN A 165 -4.86 15.15 6.50
CA ASN A 165 -5.46 15.66 7.73
C ASN A 165 -5.49 14.62 8.87
N GLY A 166 -4.71 13.54 8.75
CA GLY A 166 -4.65 12.45 9.73
C GLY A 166 -5.85 11.49 9.70
N LYS A 167 -6.89 11.78 8.91
CA LYS A 167 -8.13 10.98 8.85
C LYS A 167 -8.17 10.10 7.60
N GLY A 168 -9.14 9.18 7.55
CA GLY A 168 -9.31 8.28 6.41
C GLY A 168 -8.38 7.06 6.45
N ASN A 169 -7.77 6.75 7.58
CA ASN A 169 -6.84 5.63 7.74
C ASN A 169 -7.55 4.41 8.35
N LEU A 170 -7.18 3.20 7.93
CA LEU A 170 -7.53 1.95 8.60
C LEU A 170 -6.40 1.56 9.55
N ILE A 171 -6.67 1.54 10.86
CA ILE A 171 -5.69 1.20 11.90
C ILE A 171 -6.08 -0.14 12.52
N ILE A 172 -5.18 -1.12 12.46
CA ILE A 172 -5.34 -2.46 13.05
C ILE A 172 -4.41 -2.56 14.26
N GLY A 173 -5.01 -2.76 15.44
CA GLY A 173 -4.33 -2.61 16.73
C GLY A 173 -4.42 -1.19 17.26
N TYR A 174 -3.59 -0.87 18.24
CA TYR A 174 -3.59 0.46 18.86
C TYR A 174 -2.72 1.44 18.08
N ASN A 175 -3.15 2.70 18.04
CA ASN A 175 -2.40 3.80 17.46
C ASN A 175 -1.28 4.29 18.42
N GLU A 176 -0.40 3.40 18.85
CA GLU A 176 0.57 3.66 19.94
C GLU A 176 1.81 4.41 19.46
N GLY A 177 2.33 5.34 20.27
CA GLY A 177 3.58 6.05 20.02
C GLY A 177 3.42 7.53 19.62
N SER A 178 4.55 8.24 19.55
CA SER A 178 4.61 9.69 19.32
C SER A 178 5.08 10.07 17.90
N GLY A 179 4.96 9.16 16.94
CA GLY A 179 5.32 9.43 15.54
C GLY A 179 4.42 10.49 14.90
N THR A 180 4.91 11.15 13.84
CA THR A 180 4.10 12.12 13.08
C THR A 180 3.06 11.37 12.23
N ARG A 181 1.78 11.71 12.39
CA ARG A 181 0.63 10.97 11.84
C ARG A 181 -0.36 11.87 11.10
N THR A 182 0.19 12.74 10.26
CA THR A 182 -0.60 13.69 9.48
C THR A 182 -1.20 13.06 8.22
N GLY A 183 -0.74 11.87 7.83
CA GLY A 183 -1.15 11.18 6.61
C GLY A 183 -2.61 10.70 6.61
N SER A 184 -3.15 10.47 5.41
CA SER A 184 -4.55 10.09 5.18
C SER A 184 -4.65 8.92 4.20
N HIS A 185 -5.73 8.13 4.21
CA HIS A 185 -5.91 7.01 3.26
C HIS A 185 -4.82 5.92 3.33
N ASN A 186 -4.33 5.60 4.54
CA ASN A 186 -3.31 4.57 4.76
C ASN A 186 -3.88 3.35 5.50
N VAL A 187 -3.17 2.23 5.41
CA VAL A 187 -3.38 1.04 6.26
C VAL A 187 -2.23 0.92 7.25
N ILE A 188 -2.52 0.89 8.55
CA ILE A 188 -1.53 0.87 9.64
C ILE A 188 -1.73 -0.40 10.47
N VAL A 189 -0.68 -1.19 10.69
CA VAL A 189 -0.72 -2.42 11.48
C VAL A 189 0.47 -2.50 12.45
N GLY A 190 0.22 -2.23 13.73
CA GLY A 190 1.26 -2.30 14.78
C GLY A 190 1.73 -0.93 15.30
N PRO A 191 2.68 -0.92 16.25
CA PRO A 191 2.96 0.26 17.06
C PRO A 191 4.07 1.17 16.51
N ASN A 192 4.06 2.43 16.99
CA ASN A 192 5.12 3.42 16.82
C ASN A 192 5.45 3.82 15.37
N HIS A 193 4.51 3.63 14.44
CA HIS A 193 4.70 4.07 13.06
C HIS A 193 4.58 5.60 12.91
N SER A 194 5.24 6.14 11.89
CA SER A 194 5.02 7.50 11.38
C SER A 194 4.51 7.44 9.94
N TRP A 195 3.49 8.22 9.63
CA TRP A 195 2.92 8.33 8.28
C TRP A 195 2.45 9.75 8.00
N THR A 196 3.02 10.36 6.98
CA THR A 196 2.79 11.79 6.69
C THR A 196 2.22 12.06 5.30
N SER A 197 1.96 11.00 4.52
CA SER A 197 1.41 11.08 3.16
C SER A 197 0.14 10.23 3.03
N PHE A 198 -0.20 9.82 1.81
CA PHE A 198 -1.41 9.07 1.51
C PHE A 198 -1.19 7.84 0.65
N ALA A 199 -2.20 6.97 0.65
CA ALA A 199 -2.24 5.72 -0.12
C ALA A 199 -1.08 4.76 0.21
N GLY A 200 -0.60 4.78 1.45
CA GLY A 200 0.48 3.92 1.91
C GLY A 200 0.03 2.78 2.83
N ILE A 201 0.92 1.81 3.01
CA ILE A 201 0.76 0.69 3.93
C ILE A 201 1.96 0.71 4.87
N VAL A 202 1.73 0.65 6.18
CA VAL A 202 2.81 0.54 7.17
C VAL A 202 2.47 -0.50 8.22
N ALA A 203 3.30 -1.52 8.33
CA ALA A 203 3.13 -2.61 9.30
C ALA A 203 4.43 -2.94 10.02
N GLY A 204 4.37 -3.55 11.20
CA GLY A 204 5.53 -3.94 12.01
C GLY A 204 5.70 -3.06 13.24
N SER A 205 6.91 -2.53 13.47
CA SER A 205 7.17 -1.60 14.58
C SER A 205 8.16 -0.50 14.21
N GLN A 206 7.89 0.74 14.62
CA GLN A 206 8.78 1.89 14.40
C GLN A 206 9.11 2.19 12.93
N ASN A 207 8.25 1.80 12.00
CA ASN A 207 8.44 2.08 10.57
C ASN A 207 7.86 3.44 10.14
N THR A 208 8.42 4.02 9.08
CA THR A 208 8.02 5.33 8.55
C THR A 208 7.65 5.25 7.06
N ILE A 209 6.52 5.83 6.70
CA ILE A 209 6.14 6.13 5.30
C ILE A 209 5.91 7.63 5.14
N SER A 210 6.55 8.29 4.18
CA SER A 210 6.45 9.77 4.06
C SER A 210 6.17 10.30 2.67
N ALA A 211 6.01 9.44 1.67
CA ALA A 211 5.64 9.81 0.30
C ALA A 211 4.36 9.10 -0.16
N ALA A 212 3.74 9.62 -1.22
CA ALA A 212 2.54 9.04 -1.79
C ALA A 212 2.82 7.63 -2.32
N PHE A 213 1.90 6.70 -2.07
CA PHE A 213 2.00 5.29 -2.50
C PHE A 213 3.19 4.52 -1.90
N ALA A 214 3.85 5.06 -0.87
CA ALA A 214 4.96 4.39 -0.20
C ALA A 214 4.45 3.24 0.68
N SER A 215 5.22 2.15 0.77
CA SER A 215 4.84 0.99 1.57
C SER A 215 5.99 0.44 2.41
N VAL A 216 5.68 0.07 3.66
CA VAL A 216 6.50 -0.78 4.50
C VAL A 216 5.63 -1.92 5.01
N THR A 217 5.79 -3.13 4.47
CA THR A 217 4.87 -4.25 4.79
C THR A 217 5.24 -5.01 6.07
N GLY A 218 6.34 -4.66 6.74
CA GLY A 218 6.73 -5.29 8.00
C GLY A 218 8.09 -4.82 8.54
N GLY A 219 8.56 -5.50 9.58
CA GLY A 219 9.89 -5.31 10.16
C GLY A 219 10.00 -4.16 11.17
N TYR A 220 11.23 -3.72 11.42
CA TYR A 220 11.57 -2.76 12.48
C TYR A 220 12.42 -1.60 11.96
N ARG A 221 11.99 -0.35 12.21
CA ARG A 221 12.74 0.87 11.84
C ARG A 221 13.04 1.03 10.34
N ASN A 222 12.17 0.55 9.48
CA ASN A 222 12.27 0.75 8.03
C ASN A 222 11.64 2.08 7.61
N THR A 223 12.18 2.70 6.57
CA THR A 223 11.71 3.98 6.02
C THR A 223 11.46 3.86 4.51
N ALA A 224 10.26 4.18 4.06
CA ALA A 224 9.93 4.36 2.64
C ALA A 224 9.48 5.81 2.41
N SER A 225 10.30 6.60 1.73
CA SER A 225 10.15 8.06 1.61
C SER A 225 10.17 8.58 0.18
N GLY A 226 10.37 7.71 -0.82
CA GLY A 226 10.21 8.05 -2.23
C GLY A 226 8.79 7.77 -2.75
N TYR A 227 8.37 8.49 -3.81
CA TYR A 227 7.08 8.24 -4.46
C TYR A 227 6.99 6.78 -4.94
N GLY A 228 5.99 6.04 -4.51
CA GLY A 228 5.83 4.62 -4.85
C GLY A 228 6.97 3.70 -4.37
N SER A 229 7.75 4.13 -3.37
CA SER A 229 8.83 3.32 -2.80
C SER A 229 8.30 2.17 -1.93
N SER A 230 9.05 1.08 -1.81
CA SER A 230 8.65 -0.05 -0.98
C SER A 230 9.78 -0.64 -0.15
N VAL A 231 9.47 -1.02 1.09
CA VAL A 231 10.32 -1.87 1.93
C VAL A 231 9.50 -3.07 2.40
N SER A 232 9.86 -4.29 1.98
CA SER A 232 9.02 -5.44 2.33
C SER A 232 9.18 -5.88 3.79
N GLY A 233 10.33 -5.59 4.42
CA GLY A 233 10.58 -5.92 5.82
C GLY A 233 12.03 -5.71 6.26
N GLY A 234 12.48 -6.49 7.25
CA GLY A 234 13.84 -6.42 7.79
C GLY A 234 14.01 -5.32 8.85
N GLN A 235 15.25 -4.86 9.04
CA GLN A 235 15.60 -3.90 10.08
C GLN A 235 16.37 -2.70 9.52
N GLY A 236 15.87 -1.48 9.76
CA GLY A 236 16.64 -0.27 9.48
C GLY A 236 16.88 0.00 7.99
N ASN A 237 16.03 -0.53 7.11
CA ASN A 237 16.17 -0.35 5.66
C ASN A 237 15.55 0.98 5.20
N GLU A 238 16.10 1.58 4.15
CA GLU A 238 15.65 2.84 3.58
C GLU A 238 15.40 2.72 2.06
N ALA A 239 14.19 3.03 1.62
CA ALA A 239 13.83 3.21 0.21
C ALA A 239 13.38 4.66 0.00
N SER A 240 14.30 5.54 -0.41
CA SER A 240 14.08 6.99 -0.54
C SER A 240 14.01 7.48 -1.99
N GLY A 241 14.41 6.67 -2.95
CA GLY A 241 14.27 6.97 -4.38
C GLY A 241 12.85 6.76 -4.90
N TYR A 242 12.47 7.45 -5.97
CA TYR A 242 11.18 7.25 -6.65
C TYR A 242 11.14 5.83 -7.23
N PHE A 243 10.07 5.08 -6.95
CA PHE A 243 9.93 3.67 -7.33
C PHE A 243 11.07 2.76 -6.84
N SER A 244 11.82 3.19 -5.81
CA SER A 244 12.88 2.37 -5.23
C SER A 244 12.31 1.25 -4.36
N SER A 245 13.06 0.16 -4.21
CA SER A 245 12.64 -0.98 -3.40
C SER A 245 13.76 -1.60 -2.58
N VAL A 246 13.43 -1.99 -1.35
CA VAL A 246 14.27 -2.86 -0.53
C VAL A 246 13.45 -4.06 -0.06
N SER A 247 13.76 -5.26 -0.57
CA SER A 247 12.94 -6.45 -0.25
C SER A 247 13.19 -6.98 1.17
N GLY A 248 14.26 -6.56 1.85
CA GLY A 248 14.53 -6.95 3.24
C GLY A 248 15.99 -6.75 3.67
N GLY A 249 16.44 -7.55 4.64
CA GLY A 249 17.78 -7.47 5.18
C GLY A 249 17.92 -6.44 6.31
N ARG A 250 19.14 -5.96 6.54
CA ARG A 250 19.45 -5.00 7.61
C ARG A 250 20.29 -3.83 7.10
N ARG A 251 19.82 -2.60 7.34
CA ARG A 251 20.51 -1.34 7.03
C ARG A 251 20.84 -1.15 5.54
N SER A 252 20.00 -1.67 4.66
CA SER A 252 20.14 -1.47 3.21
C SER A 252 19.50 -0.14 2.78
N VAL A 253 20.07 0.51 1.77
CA VAL A 253 19.61 1.80 1.24
C VAL A 253 19.39 1.70 -0.28
N ALA A 254 18.19 2.05 -0.73
CA ALA A 254 17.85 2.26 -2.14
C ALA A 254 17.36 3.70 -2.33
N SER A 255 18.24 4.60 -2.79
CA SER A 255 17.95 6.05 -2.85
C SER A 255 17.90 6.63 -4.27
N GLY A 256 18.33 5.88 -5.28
CA GLY A 256 18.24 6.29 -6.69
C GLY A 256 16.85 6.05 -7.29
N TYR A 257 16.52 6.73 -8.40
CA TYR A 257 15.28 6.47 -9.15
C TYR A 257 15.23 5.01 -9.60
N ALA A 258 14.17 4.28 -9.26
CA ALA A 258 14.00 2.85 -9.55
C ALA A 258 15.18 1.96 -9.08
N ALA A 259 15.91 2.39 -8.04
CA ALA A 259 16.97 1.60 -7.44
C ALA A 259 16.41 0.41 -6.65
N SER A 260 17.12 -0.70 -6.61
CA SER A 260 16.68 -1.92 -5.94
C SER A 260 17.76 -2.55 -5.07
N VAL A 261 17.38 -2.99 -3.88
CA VAL A 261 18.20 -3.86 -3.03
C VAL A 261 17.38 -5.08 -2.61
N SER A 262 17.74 -6.27 -3.08
CA SER A 262 16.95 -7.47 -2.78
C SER A 262 17.12 -7.98 -1.35
N GLY A 263 18.17 -7.55 -0.63
CA GLY A 263 18.39 -7.92 0.78
C GLY A 263 19.84 -7.77 1.23
N GLY A 264 20.22 -8.47 2.30
CA GLY A 264 21.58 -8.50 2.82
C GLY A 264 21.86 -7.52 3.96
N TYR A 265 23.12 -7.12 4.14
CA TYR A 265 23.57 -6.26 5.23
C TYR A 265 24.32 -5.03 4.72
N GLU A 266 23.82 -3.82 5.00
CA GLU A 266 24.49 -2.55 4.66
C GLU A 266 24.82 -2.41 3.16
N ASN A 267 23.89 -2.84 2.30
CA ASN A 267 24.00 -2.65 0.84
C ASN A 267 23.41 -1.30 0.42
N GLN A 268 24.00 -0.65 -0.59
CA GLN A 268 23.60 0.67 -1.06
C GLN A 268 23.44 0.69 -2.58
N ALA A 269 22.22 0.94 -3.05
CA ALA A 269 21.89 1.24 -4.44
C ALA A 269 21.44 2.70 -4.53
N THR A 270 22.38 3.63 -4.80
CA THR A 270 22.12 5.08 -4.76
C THR A 270 22.01 5.72 -6.15
N GLY A 271 22.44 5.02 -7.20
CA GLY A 271 22.32 5.48 -8.58
C GLY A 271 20.95 5.19 -9.22
N ASN A 272 20.62 5.89 -10.30
CA ASN A 272 19.37 5.65 -11.03
C ASN A 272 19.36 4.27 -11.69
N SER A 273 18.34 3.47 -11.43
CA SER A 273 18.23 2.07 -11.85
C SER A 273 19.41 1.22 -11.39
N ALA A 274 20.07 1.61 -10.29
CA ALA A 274 21.11 0.81 -9.68
C ALA A 274 20.51 -0.41 -8.98
N SER A 275 21.24 -1.52 -8.95
CA SER A 275 20.76 -2.75 -8.30
C SER A 275 21.84 -3.43 -7.49
N VAL A 276 21.46 -3.86 -6.28
CA VAL A 276 22.25 -4.76 -5.45
C VAL A 276 21.42 -5.99 -5.09
N SER A 277 21.78 -7.17 -5.62
CA SER A 277 20.96 -8.37 -5.41
C SER A 277 21.15 -9.02 -4.04
N GLY A 278 22.13 -8.60 -3.24
CA GLY A 278 22.34 -9.11 -1.87
C GLY A 278 23.77 -8.98 -1.37
N GLY A 279 24.18 -9.86 -0.46
CA GLY A 279 25.51 -9.84 0.16
C GLY A 279 25.61 -8.80 1.28
N GLY A 280 26.80 -8.23 1.51
CA GLY A 280 26.92 -7.15 2.47
C GLY A 280 28.00 -6.12 2.17
N LEU A 281 27.74 -4.87 2.51
CA LEU A 281 28.62 -3.73 2.19
C LEU A 281 28.87 -3.62 0.68
N ASN A 282 27.86 -3.80 -0.15
CA ASN A 282 27.98 -3.61 -1.60
C ASN A 282 27.41 -2.24 -2.01
N TYR A 283 28.10 -1.56 -2.92
CA TYR A 283 27.81 -0.17 -3.30
C TYR A 283 27.65 -0.05 -4.82
N ALA A 284 26.43 0.23 -5.27
CA ALA A 284 26.07 0.54 -6.66
C ALA A 284 25.58 2.00 -6.72
N THR A 285 26.47 2.93 -7.10
CA THR A 285 26.31 4.36 -6.75
C THR A 285 26.05 5.32 -7.90
N ASP A 286 26.09 4.86 -9.15
CA ASP A 286 25.75 5.66 -10.34
C ASP A 286 24.72 4.92 -11.22
N SER A 287 24.24 5.58 -12.26
CA SER A 287 23.16 5.13 -13.11
C SER A 287 23.48 3.78 -13.78
N TYR A 288 22.54 2.85 -13.72
CA TYR A 288 22.66 1.51 -14.30
C TYR A 288 23.81 0.67 -13.72
N THR A 289 24.28 0.98 -12.51
CA THR A 289 25.29 0.18 -11.83
C THR A 289 24.67 -1.10 -11.24
N VAL A 290 25.41 -2.20 -11.28
CA VAL A 290 24.95 -3.48 -10.77
C VAL A 290 26.01 -4.13 -9.90
N VAL A 291 25.60 -4.57 -8.71
CA VAL A 291 26.38 -5.49 -7.89
C VAL A 291 25.53 -6.72 -7.57
N SER A 292 25.81 -7.85 -8.19
CA SER A 292 24.97 -9.05 -8.01
C SER A 292 25.12 -9.71 -6.64
N GLY A 293 26.11 -9.33 -5.83
CA GLY A 293 26.27 -9.80 -4.46
C GLY A 293 27.72 -9.73 -3.96
N GLY A 294 28.06 -10.60 -3.01
CA GLY A 294 29.40 -10.65 -2.41
C GLY A 294 29.58 -9.70 -1.23
N LYS A 295 30.83 -9.27 -0.97
CA LYS A 295 31.14 -8.40 0.17
C LYS A 295 32.08 -7.26 -0.19
N ASN A 296 31.78 -6.02 0.19
CA ASN A 296 32.67 -4.87 -0.07
C ASN A 296 32.96 -4.66 -1.56
N ASN A 297 31.95 -4.76 -2.43
CA ASN A 297 32.12 -4.47 -3.86
C ASN A 297 31.63 -3.05 -4.19
N TYR A 298 32.36 -2.34 -5.05
CA TYR A 298 32.14 -0.92 -5.37
C TYR A 298 31.99 -0.70 -6.88
N ALA A 299 30.76 -0.57 -7.37
CA ALA A 299 30.43 -0.14 -8.74
C ALA A 299 30.00 1.35 -8.72
N GLN A 300 30.88 2.24 -9.21
CA GLN A 300 30.79 3.67 -8.88
C GLN A 300 30.45 4.61 -10.03
N TYR A 301 30.38 4.10 -11.26
CA TYR A 301 30.20 4.93 -12.46
C TYR A 301 29.17 4.31 -13.40
N ARG A 302 28.57 5.14 -14.25
CA ARG A 302 27.49 4.74 -15.15
C ARG A 302 27.77 3.41 -15.86
N GLY A 303 26.85 2.46 -15.70
CA GLY A 303 26.92 1.14 -16.34
C GLY A 303 28.06 0.24 -15.87
N ALA A 304 28.75 0.58 -14.77
CA ALA A 304 29.74 -0.30 -14.16
C ALA A 304 29.07 -1.50 -13.49
N SER A 305 29.72 -2.66 -13.53
CA SER A 305 29.14 -3.90 -13.01
C SER A 305 30.13 -4.77 -12.25
N ILE A 306 29.65 -5.39 -11.17
CA ILE A 306 30.38 -6.40 -10.42
C ILE A 306 29.47 -7.61 -10.17
N SER A 307 29.84 -8.77 -10.70
CA SER A 307 28.99 -9.97 -10.56
C SER A 307 29.11 -10.64 -9.18
N GLY A 308 30.12 -10.30 -8.37
CA GLY A 308 30.26 -10.80 -7.01
C GLY A 308 31.69 -10.75 -6.48
N GLY A 309 32.03 -11.67 -5.58
CA GLY A 309 33.35 -11.73 -4.94
C GLY A 309 33.50 -10.77 -3.76
N ALA A 310 34.73 -10.39 -3.43
CA ALA A 310 34.98 -9.49 -2.31
C ALA A 310 36.00 -8.39 -2.63
N PHE A 311 35.78 -7.17 -2.13
CA PHE A 311 36.71 -6.05 -2.29
C PHE A 311 37.00 -5.71 -3.77
N ASN A 312 36.04 -5.90 -4.66
CA ASN A 312 36.19 -5.56 -6.08
C ASN A 312 35.74 -4.12 -6.35
N HIS A 313 36.41 -3.46 -7.28
CA HIS A 313 36.20 -2.05 -7.63
C HIS A 313 36.04 -1.88 -9.14
N ALA A 314 34.89 -1.37 -9.58
CA ALA A 314 34.60 -0.96 -10.95
C ALA A 314 34.32 0.57 -10.96
N GLN A 315 35.31 1.35 -11.37
CA GLN A 315 35.44 2.78 -11.04
C GLN A 315 35.49 3.70 -12.27
N ASP A 316 34.90 3.31 -13.40
CA ASP A 316 34.70 4.20 -14.55
C ASP A 316 33.54 3.69 -15.43
N LEU A 317 33.13 4.48 -16.42
CA LEU A 317 32.07 4.20 -17.38
C LEU A 317 32.25 2.81 -18.01
N HIS A 318 31.25 1.95 -17.81
CA HIS A 318 31.22 0.56 -18.31
C HIS A 318 32.41 -0.30 -17.88
N ALA A 319 33.07 0.03 -16.77
CA ALA A 319 34.07 -0.86 -16.17
C ALA A 319 33.38 -2.10 -15.58
N SER A 320 34.01 -3.27 -15.67
CA SER A 320 33.42 -4.52 -15.17
C SER A 320 34.40 -5.38 -14.39
N VAL A 321 33.90 -6.02 -13.32
CA VAL A 321 34.61 -7.06 -12.59
C VAL A 321 33.71 -8.27 -12.41
N SER A 322 34.03 -9.40 -13.04
CA SER A 322 33.15 -10.59 -12.95
C SER A 322 33.24 -11.30 -11.59
N GLY A 323 34.26 -11.03 -10.77
CA GLY A 323 34.36 -11.58 -9.42
C GLY A 323 35.79 -11.59 -8.88
N GLY A 324 36.07 -12.54 -7.98
CA GLY A 324 37.39 -12.67 -7.33
C GLY A 324 37.55 -11.78 -6.10
N ILE A 325 38.79 -11.53 -5.70
CA ILE A 325 39.10 -10.77 -4.48
C ILE A 325 40.05 -9.61 -4.78
N GLY A 326 39.66 -8.38 -4.46
CA GLY A 326 40.56 -7.24 -4.52
C GLY A 326 40.87 -6.76 -5.95
N ASN A 327 39.99 -6.99 -6.92
CA ASN A 327 40.24 -6.62 -8.32
C ASN A 327 39.77 -5.19 -8.63
N TYR A 328 40.48 -4.50 -9.52
CA TYR A 328 40.27 -3.08 -9.85
C TYR A 328 40.14 -2.87 -11.36
N ALA A 329 38.96 -2.49 -11.84
CA ALA A 329 38.73 -1.96 -13.19
C ALA A 329 38.49 -0.44 -13.08
N THR A 330 39.49 0.36 -13.41
CA THR A 330 39.58 1.81 -13.04
C THR A 330 39.60 2.75 -14.23
N SER A 331 39.19 2.28 -15.41
CA SER A 331 39.14 3.07 -16.63
C SER A 331 37.98 2.66 -17.51
N ARG A 332 37.56 3.57 -18.38
CA ARG A 332 36.43 3.36 -19.29
C ARG A 332 36.59 2.07 -20.11
N TYR A 333 35.56 1.23 -20.07
CA TYR A 333 35.53 -0.11 -20.69
C TYR A 333 36.65 -1.07 -20.23
N ALA A 334 37.27 -0.82 -19.07
CA ALA A 334 38.22 -1.75 -18.49
C ALA A 334 37.50 -2.97 -17.91
N SER A 335 38.08 -4.16 -18.02
CA SER A 335 37.48 -5.39 -17.51
C SER A 335 38.46 -6.25 -16.73
N VAL A 336 37.98 -6.85 -15.64
CA VAL A 336 38.69 -7.92 -14.93
C VAL A 336 37.76 -9.12 -14.77
N SER A 337 38.09 -10.24 -15.41
CA SER A 337 37.21 -11.42 -15.38
C SER A 337 37.29 -12.20 -14.05
N GLY A 338 38.28 -11.94 -13.19
CA GLY A 338 38.37 -12.54 -11.87
C GLY A 338 39.78 -12.54 -11.28
N GLY A 339 40.06 -13.51 -10.40
CA GLY A 339 41.36 -13.68 -9.75
C GLY A 339 41.53 -12.85 -8.49
N ASN A 340 42.79 -12.58 -8.11
CA ASN A 340 43.11 -11.85 -6.89
C ASN A 340 44.05 -10.67 -7.19
N ARG A 341 43.65 -9.46 -6.77
CA ARG A 341 44.47 -8.24 -6.88
C ARG A 341 44.86 -7.85 -8.31
N ASN A 342 44.04 -8.16 -9.30
CA ASN A 342 44.27 -7.75 -10.69
C ASN A 342 43.80 -6.31 -10.91
N ARG A 343 44.50 -5.56 -11.77
CA ARG A 343 44.21 -4.16 -12.08
C ARG A 343 44.17 -3.88 -13.58
N ALA A 344 42.99 -3.55 -14.10
CA ALA A 344 42.79 -2.96 -15.42
C ALA A 344 42.59 -1.44 -15.28
N SER A 345 43.57 -0.65 -15.71
CA SER A 345 43.66 0.81 -15.49
C SER A 345 43.93 1.62 -16.75
N GLY A 346 43.96 0.98 -17.91
CA GLY A 346 43.92 1.65 -19.20
C GLY A 346 42.53 1.61 -19.84
N ARG A 347 42.22 2.58 -20.69
CA ARG A 347 40.95 2.56 -21.46
C ARG A 347 40.91 1.34 -22.37
N TYR A 348 39.82 0.57 -22.35
CA TYR A 348 39.68 -0.74 -23.03
C TYR A 348 40.69 -1.81 -22.57
N SER A 349 41.31 -1.65 -21.39
CA SER A 349 42.23 -2.68 -20.89
C SER A 349 41.49 -3.89 -20.32
N SER A 350 42.10 -5.06 -20.39
CA SER A 350 41.51 -6.28 -19.84
C SER A 350 42.52 -7.12 -19.07
N VAL A 351 42.05 -7.73 -17.99
CA VAL A 351 42.78 -8.80 -17.28
C VAL A 351 41.84 -10.00 -17.13
N SER A 352 42.16 -11.13 -17.77
CA SER A 352 41.26 -12.29 -17.72
C SER A 352 41.35 -13.07 -16.40
N GLY A 353 42.36 -12.84 -15.57
CA GLY A 353 42.46 -13.43 -14.23
C GLY A 353 43.88 -13.45 -13.66
N GLY A 354 44.13 -14.39 -12.75
CA GLY A 354 45.44 -14.59 -12.11
C GLY A 354 45.63 -13.81 -10.80
N TYR A 355 46.89 -13.58 -10.43
CA TYR A 355 47.29 -12.89 -9.19
C TYR A 355 48.13 -11.65 -9.51
N MET A 356 47.73 -10.48 -9.01
CA MET A 356 48.53 -9.23 -9.14
C MET A 356 48.90 -8.82 -10.58
N ASN A 357 48.08 -9.11 -11.58
CA ASN A 357 48.34 -8.68 -12.95
C ASN A 357 47.84 -7.25 -13.20
N THR A 358 48.58 -6.47 -14.00
CA THR A 358 48.27 -5.07 -14.31
C THR A 358 48.22 -4.81 -15.82
N ALA A 359 47.11 -4.27 -16.31
CA ALA A 359 46.95 -3.76 -17.68
C ALA A 359 46.68 -2.25 -17.58
N SER A 360 47.66 -1.39 -17.92
CA SER A 360 47.65 0.03 -17.51
C SER A 360 47.57 1.05 -18.65
N ALA A 361 47.73 0.64 -19.90
CA ALA A 361 47.67 1.53 -21.06
C ALA A 361 46.45 1.24 -21.94
N LYS A 362 46.23 2.09 -22.96
CA LYS A 362 45.05 1.96 -23.83
C LYS A 362 45.08 0.61 -24.56
N ALA A 363 43.97 -0.11 -24.51
CA ALA A 363 43.77 -1.38 -25.19
C ALA A 363 44.82 -2.46 -24.87
N THR A 364 45.33 -2.48 -23.64
CA THR A 364 46.25 -3.53 -23.17
C THR A 364 45.50 -4.75 -22.66
N SER A 365 46.07 -5.94 -22.83
CA SER A 365 45.51 -7.17 -22.25
C SER A 365 46.54 -7.97 -21.47
N VAL A 366 46.10 -8.59 -20.37
CA VAL A 366 46.85 -9.64 -19.67
C VAL A 366 45.95 -10.85 -19.51
N THR A 367 46.30 -11.96 -20.16
CA THR A 367 45.46 -13.17 -20.14
C THR A 367 45.47 -13.86 -18.77
N GLY A 368 46.54 -13.74 -17.98
CA GLY A 368 46.60 -14.33 -16.64
C GLY A 368 48.02 -14.39 -16.08
N GLY A 369 48.29 -15.39 -15.24
CA GLY A 369 49.57 -15.57 -14.57
C GLY A 369 49.68 -14.79 -13.26
N SER A 370 50.90 -14.47 -12.86
CA SER A 370 51.20 -13.80 -11.59
C SER A 370 52.13 -12.60 -11.79
N ASN A 371 51.75 -11.43 -11.27
CA ASN A 371 52.59 -10.23 -11.29
C ASN A 371 53.00 -9.74 -12.70
N ASN A 372 52.17 -9.97 -13.72
CA ASN A 372 52.45 -9.51 -15.08
C ASN A 372 51.97 -8.06 -15.31
N SER A 373 52.61 -7.33 -16.21
CA SER A 373 52.34 -5.91 -16.47
C SER A 373 52.36 -5.57 -17.96
N ALA A 374 51.24 -5.07 -18.50
CA ALA A 374 51.16 -4.46 -19.83
C ALA A 374 51.03 -2.93 -19.68
N THR A 375 52.01 -2.18 -20.19
CA THR A 375 52.18 -0.74 -19.88
C THR A 375 52.24 0.19 -21.09
N ALA A 376 52.30 -0.34 -22.31
CA ALA A 376 52.26 0.44 -23.55
C ALA A 376 50.96 0.21 -24.32
N ASN A 377 50.54 1.18 -25.12
CA ASN A 377 49.29 1.07 -25.87
C ASN A 377 49.29 -0.18 -26.77
N TYR A 378 48.18 -0.92 -26.77
CA TYR A 378 48.00 -2.15 -27.54
C TYR A 378 48.94 -3.32 -27.16
N ALA A 379 49.67 -3.21 -26.04
CA ALA A 379 50.52 -4.29 -25.55
C ALA A 379 49.70 -5.45 -24.97
N SER A 380 50.17 -6.68 -25.20
CA SER A 380 49.56 -7.90 -24.67
C SER A 380 50.56 -8.76 -23.91
N VAL A 381 50.12 -9.38 -22.82
CA VAL A 381 50.85 -10.42 -22.09
C VAL A 381 50.01 -11.68 -22.03
N GLY A 382 50.52 -12.78 -22.61
CA GLY A 382 49.83 -14.07 -22.66
C GLY A 382 49.77 -14.81 -21.32
N GLY A 383 50.67 -14.51 -20.38
CA GLY A 383 50.73 -15.15 -19.06
C GLY A 383 52.14 -15.14 -18.47
N GLY A 384 52.41 -16.02 -17.50
CA GLY A 384 53.72 -16.17 -16.86
C GLY A 384 53.82 -15.56 -15.46
N ASN A 385 55.05 -15.39 -14.96
CA ASN A 385 55.36 -14.73 -13.70
C ASN A 385 56.27 -13.51 -13.94
N ALA A 386 55.89 -12.35 -13.42
CA ALA A 386 56.70 -11.12 -13.47
C ALA A 386 57.07 -10.64 -14.89
N VAL A 387 56.24 -10.91 -15.90
CA VAL A 387 56.45 -10.45 -17.28
C VAL A 387 55.99 -9.00 -17.42
N THR A 388 56.87 -8.13 -17.93
CA THR A 388 56.49 -6.77 -18.31
C THR A 388 56.57 -6.59 -19.82
N ASN A 389 55.49 -6.09 -20.43
CA ASN A 389 55.48 -5.60 -21.79
C ASN A 389 55.29 -4.07 -21.80
N ALA A 390 56.36 -3.37 -22.17
CA ALA A 390 56.43 -1.91 -22.26
C ALA A 390 56.55 -1.40 -23.70
N ASN A 391 56.37 -2.28 -24.69
CA ASN A 391 56.44 -1.93 -26.10
C ASN A 391 55.03 -1.86 -26.69
N ALA A 392 54.75 -0.80 -27.46
CA ALA A 392 53.43 -0.62 -28.05
C ALA A 392 53.16 -1.66 -29.15
N SER A 393 51.93 -2.16 -29.21
CA SER A 393 51.47 -3.13 -30.21
C SER A 393 52.27 -4.45 -30.26
N THR A 394 52.94 -4.85 -29.19
CA THR A 394 53.65 -6.13 -29.11
C THR A 394 52.94 -7.13 -28.20
N TRP A 395 53.27 -8.41 -28.34
CA TRP A 395 52.80 -9.49 -27.48
C TRP A 395 53.96 -10.23 -26.83
N HIS A 396 53.86 -10.51 -25.52
CA HIS A 396 54.86 -11.29 -24.78
C HIS A 396 54.21 -12.53 -24.13
N ALA A 397 54.82 -13.70 -24.28
CA ALA A 397 54.50 -14.91 -23.51
C ALA A 397 55.37 -15.04 -22.24
N GLY A 398 54.87 -15.78 -21.25
CA GLY A 398 55.59 -16.12 -20.02
C GLY A 398 56.85 -16.94 -20.27
N ARG A 399 57.93 -16.64 -19.55
CA ARG A 399 59.16 -17.44 -19.54
C ARG A 399 58.96 -18.70 -18.69
N ASP A 400 58.55 -19.79 -19.31
CA ASP A 400 58.96 -21.13 -18.87
C ASP A 400 60.14 -21.59 -19.75
N ALA A 401 61.11 -22.26 -19.12
CA ALA A 401 62.31 -22.76 -19.80
C ALA A 401 61.91 -23.78 -20.88
N GLY A 402 61.81 -23.33 -22.14
CA GLY A 402 61.46 -24.21 -23.25
C GLY A 402 60.84 -23.53 -24.48
N PHE A 403 60.37 -22.28 -24.38
CA PHE A 403 59.90 -21.53 -25.55
C PHE A 403 61.06 -20.75 -26.20
N PRO A 404 61.25 -20.84 -27.53
CA PRO A 404 62.40 -20.26 -28.20
C PRO A 404 62.39 -18.73 -28.07
N THR A 405 63.48 -18.21 -27.51
CA THR A 405 63.83 -16.80 -27.55
C THR A 405 64.30 -16.42 -28.95
N ALA A 406 63.37 -16.27 -29.88
CA ALA A 406 63.56 -15.49 -31.09
C ALA A 406 62.24 -15.44 -31.85
N THR A 407 61.84 -14.22 -32.23
CA THR A 407 60.88 -13.93 -33.30
C THR A 407 59.47 -14.49 -33.15
N GLU A 408 58.59 -13.74 -32.48
CA GLU A 408 57.19 -13.64 -32.91
C GLU A 408 56.80 -12.15 -32.91
N TYR A 409 56.52 -11.66 -34.12
CA TYR A 409 56.12 -10.28 -34.46
C TYR A 409 54.66 -10.02 -34.09
#